data_AF-A0A0R3XAR0-F1
#
_entry.id   AF-A0A0R3XAR0-F1
#
_cell.length_a   1.000
_cell.length_b   1.000
_cell.length_c   1.000
_cell.angle_alpha   90.00
_cell.angle_beta   90.00
_cell.angle_gamma   90.00
#
_symmetry.space_group_name_H-M   'P 1'
#
loop_
_entity.id
_entity.type
_entity.pdbx_description
1 polymer ?
#
loop_
_entity_poly.entity_id
_entity_poly.type
_entity_poly.pdbx_seq_one_letter_code
_entity_poly.pdbx_strand_id
1 'polypeptide(L)'
;MATIVFRYLLFHQLHRDFLSGRLIAPHEDLIRLAAFFIQVALGDASEVTASTPNPQSSFDSTNTESPTYLSNYRALHNTSSKKNELEILEEHRKLEGVLPSEAAAEAIRIALRQLSYGLEPFKVLPTKRRNSRPVHIGLTHEGVAEFFGSKRAHLFKWAEIDQFFYSGKNFIPAHEITEYKCESRAIASELWSWALERKLFFTLDITNAIPTPPFCTLFSNKFCMFDFGHFLFATNFGGFEEIGLLCRLEKSSLVKPITTKYKLFSRRHTFTFA
;
A
#
# COMPACT_ATOMS: atom_id res chain seq x y z
N MET A 1 6.93 -22.26 6.39
CA MET A 1 6.55 -21.41 7.54
C MET A 1 6.67 -19.93 7.19
N ALA A 2 7.87 -19.39 6.92
CA ALA A 2 8.06 -17.95 6.66
C ALA A 2 7.24 -17.40 5.47
N THR A 3 7.21 -18.11 4.34
CA THR A 3 6.45 -17.72 3.13
C THR A 3 4.94 -17.59 3.35
N ILE A 4 4.36 -18.39 4.25
CA ILE A 4 2.92 -18.34 4.57
C ILE A 4 2.62 -17.07 5.38
N VAL A 5 3.44 -16.77 6.37
CA VAL A 5 3.30 -15.55 7.20
C VAL A 5 3.44 -14.29 6.34
N PHE A 6 4.40 -14.26 5.40
CA PHE A 6 4.58 -13.12 4.50
C PHE A 6 3.37 -12.86 3.60
N ARG A 7 2.81 -13.91 2.98
CA ARG A 7 1.63 -13.77 2.12
C ARG A 7 0.43 -13.27 2.89
N TYR A 8 0.25 -13.75 4.12
CA TYR A 8 -0.81 -13.28 5.01
C TYR A 8 -0.69 -11.78 5.33
N LEU A 9 0.50 -11.33 5.74
CA LEU A 9 0.74 -9.92 6.06
C LEU A 9 0.59 -9.02 4.82
N LEU A 10 1.07 -9.47 3.66
CA LEU A 10 0.92 -8.77 2.39
C LEU A 10 -0.56 -8.63 2.01
N PHE A 11 -1.34 -9.71 2.12
CA PHE A 11 -2.78 -9.70 1.87
C PHE A 11 -3.48 -8.64 2.73
N HIS A 12 -3.20 -8.59 4.03
CA HIS A 12 -3.81 -7.59 4.91
C HIS A 12 -3.37 -6.17 4.60
N GLN A 13 -2.13 -5.95 4.17
CA GLN A 13 -1.69 -4.64 3.69
C GLN A 13 -2.46 -4.22 2.45
N LEU A 14 -2.58 -5.11 1.46
CA LEU A 14 -3.31 -4.86 0.22
C LEU A 14 -4.79 -4.59 0.48
N HIS A 15 -5.41 -5.33 1.41
CA HIS A 15 -6.79 -5.09 1.80
C HIS A 15 -6.97 -3.69 2.40
N ARG A 16 -6.05 -3.24 3.27
CA ARG A 16 -6.08 -1.85 3.79
C ARG A 16 -5.92 -0.82 2.66
N ASP A 17 -5.00 -1.07 1.73
CA ASP A 17 -4.73 -0.15 0.62
C ASP A 17 -5.94 -0.03 -0.29
N PHE A 18 -6.61 -1.14 -0.58
CA PHE A 18 -7.87 -1.23 -1.30
C PHE A 18 -9.00 -0.45 -0.61
N LEU A 19 -9.24 -0.68 0.68
CA LEU A 19 -10.27 0.03 1.45
C LEU A 19 -10.00 1.54 1.59
N SER A 20 -8.72 1.92 1.59
CA SER A 20 -8.28 3.31 1.64
C SER A 20 -8.35 4.03 0.29
N GLY A 21 -8.57 3.32 -0.82
CA GLY A 21 -8.57 3.89 -2.17
C GLY A 21 -7.18 4.13 -2.74
N ARG A 22 -6.11 3.63 -2.10
CA ARG A 22 -4.73 3.74 -2.59
C ARG A 22 -4.40 2.74 -3.69
N LEU A 23 -5.05 1.58 -3.67
CA LEU A 23 -4.97 0.61 -4.75
C LEU A 23 -5.96 0.99 -5.86
N ILE A 24 -5.46 1.66 -6.88
CA ILE A 24 -6.18 2.03 -8.09
C ILE A 24 -6.11 0.85 -9.05
N ALA A 25 -7.26 0.38 -9.50
CA ALA A 25 -7.38 -0.67 -10.49
C ALA A 25 -8.55 -0.38 -11.45
N PRO A 26 -8.61 -1.01 -12.63
CA PRO A 26 -9.81 -1.03 -13.46
C PRO A 26 -11.02 -1.54 -12.67
N HIS A 27 -12.23 -1.10 -13.06
CA HIS A 27 -13.47 -1.45 -12.36
C HIS A 27 -13.64 -2.96 -12.18
N GLU A 28 -13.40 -3.75 -13.23
CA GLU A 28 -13.48 -5.21 -13.17
C GLU A 28 -12.54 -5.81 -12.11
N ASP A 29 -11.30 -5.34 -12.05
CA ASP A 29 -10.32 -5.79 -11.05
C ASP A 29 -10.73 -5.36 -9.63
N LEU A 30 -11.36 -4.20 -9.46
CA LEU A 30 -11.88 -3.75 -8.16
C LEU A 30 -13.01 -4.66 -7.66
N ILE A 31 -13.93 -5.06 -8.54
CA ILE A 31 -15.02 -5.99 -8.19
C ILE A 31 -14.45 -7.36 -7.79
N ARG A 32 -13.50 -7.89 -8.58
CA ARG A 32 -12.85 -9.16 -8.29
C ARG A 32 -12.06 -9.11 -6.97
N LEU A 33 -11.29 -8.05 -6.75
CA LEU A 33 -10.56 -7.84 -5.50
C LEU A 33 -11.51 -7.80 -4.30
N ALA A 34 -12.61 -7.05 -4.39
CA ALA A 34 -13.63 -7.03 -3.34
C ALA A 34 -14.17 -8.45 -3.05
N ALA A 35 -14.55 -9.20 -4.08
CA ALA A 35 -15.05 -10.56 -3.93
C ALA A 35 -14.05 -11.48 -3.24
N PHE A 36 -12.76 -11.43 -3.61
CA PHE A 36 -11.73 -12.22 -2.92
C PHE A 36 -11.51 -11.78 -1.46
N PHE A 37 -11.53 -10.48 -1.17
CA PHE A 37 -11.41 -9.99 0.21
C PHE A 37 -12.59 -10.46 1.07
N ILE A 38 -13.79 -10.48 0.50
CA ILE A 38 -15.01 -10.98 1.16
C ILE A 38 -14.91 -12.50 1.37
N GLN A 39 -14.54 -13.28 0.36
CA GLN A 39 -14.37 -14.73 0.47
C GLN A 39 -13.40 -15.11 1.61
N VAL A 40 -12.29 -14.39 1.74
CA VAL A 40 -11.32 -14.63 2.83
C VAL A 40 -11.87 -14.22 4.19
N ALA A 41 -12.70 -13.17 4.25
CA ALA A 41 -13.22 -12.64 5.51
C ALA A 41 -14.46 -13.36 6.03
N LEU A 42 -15.36 -13.75 5.14
CA LEU A 42 -16.70 -14.25 5.45
C LEU A 42 -16.91 -15.73 5.05
N GLY A 43 -16.05 -16.28 4.20
CA GLY A 43 -16.25 -17.62 3.63
C GLY A 43 -17.26 -17.63 2.49
N ASP A 44 -17.76 -18.82 2.17
CA ASP A 44 -18.64 -19.06 1.02
C ASP A 44 -19.95 -18.26 1.09
N ALA A 45 -20.43 -17.80 -0.06
CA ALA A 45 -21.62 -16.97 -0.14
C ALA A 45 -22.87 -17.68 0.40
N SER A 46 -22.98 -19.00 0.21
CA SER A 46 -24.10 -19.79 0.75
C SER A 46 -24.13 -19.81 2.28
N GLU A 47 -22.99 -19.97 2.94
CA GLU A 47 -22.87 -19.98 4.41
C GLU A 47 -23.21 -18.62 5.02
N VAL A 48 -22.76 -17.54 4.38
CA VAL A 48 -23.03 -16.16 4.82
C VAL A 48 -24.52 -15.81 4.69
N THR A 49 -25.17 -16.24 3.62
CA THR A 49 -26.61 -16.01 3.43
C THR A 49 -27.48 -16.84 4.37
N ALA A 50 -27.05 -18.05 4.75
CA ALA A 50 -27.75 -18.89 5.71
C ALA A 50 -27.61 -18.37 7.16
N SER A 51 -26.48 -17.75 7.50
CA SER A 51 -26.19 -17.22 8.84
C SER A 51 -26.72 -15.81 9.08
N THR A 52 -27.05 -15.07 8.02
CA THR A 52 -27.70 -13.76 8.11
C THR A 52 -29.20 -13.97 8.27
N PRO A 53 -29.82 -13.66 9.44
CA PRO A 53 -31.26 -13.81 9.62
C PRO A 53 -31.96 -12.85 8.67
N ASN A 54 -32.58 -13.40 7.64
CA ASN A 54 -33.35 -12.63 6.68
C ASN A 54 -34.67 -12.23 7.36
N PRO A 55 -34.95 -10.94 7.62
CA PRO A 55 -36.32 -10.55 7.87
C PRO A 55 -37.02 -10.62 6.51
N GLN A 56 -37.81 -11.67 6.30
CA GLN A 56 -38.87 -11.87 5.28
C GLN A 56 -38.72 -13.14 4.44
N SER A 57 -39.12 -14.25 5.04
CA SER A 57 -39.95 -15.25 4.37
C SER A 57 -41.37 -14.69 4.12
N SER A 58 -41.50 -13.69 3.23
CA SER A 58 -42.81 -13.27 2.73
C SER A 58 -42.73 -12.97 1.24
N PHE A 59 -43.36 -13.86 0.50
CA PHE A 59 -43.84 -13.73 -0.87
C PHE A 59 -44.56 -12.38 -1.06
N ASP A 60 -43.85 -11.35 -1.54
CA ASP A 60 -44.49 -10.26 -2.26
C ASP A 60 -43.53 -9.64 -3.29
N SER A 61 -43.89 -9.78 -4.57
CA SER A 61 -43.13 -9.31 -5.73
C SER A 61 -43.29 -7.81 -5.92
N THR A 62 -42.79 -7.01 -4.97
CA THR A 62 -42.79 -5.54 -5.08
C THR A 62 -41.41 -4.95 -4.77
N ASN A 63 -40.46 -5.14 -5.69
CA ASN A 63 -39.31 -4.27 -6.01
C ASN A 63 -38.62 -3.49 -4.85
N THR A 64 -38.55 -4.08 -3.66
CA THR A 64 -37.94 -3.50 -2.47
C THR A 64 -36.80 -4.43 -2.10
N GLU A 65 -35.66 -4.21 -2.75
CA GLU A 65 -34.45 -5.03 -2.64
C GLU A 65 -34.04 -5.22 -1.17
N SER A 66 -33.97 -6.48 -0.76
CA SER A 66 -33.62 -6.90 0.60
C SER A 66 -32.17 -6.53 0.97
N PRO A 67 -31.92 -6.16 2.23
CA PRO A 67 -30.56 -5.85 2.69
C PRO A 67 -29.67 -7.09 2.56
N THR A 68 -28.58 -6.97 1.79
CA THR A 68 -27.60 -8.05 1.65
C THR A 68 -26.49 -7.93 2.70
N TYR A 69 -25.72 -9.01 2.94
CA TYR A 69 -24.58 -9.00 3.88
C TYR A 69 -23.50 -7.95 3.55
N LEU A 70 -23.45 -7.45 2.31
CA LEU A 70 -22.56 -6.34 1.94
C LEU A 70 -23.02 -4.96 2.42
N SER A 71 -24.29 -4.79 2.81
CA SER A 71 -24.78 -3.51 3.34
C SER A 71 -24.03 -3.04 4.60
N ASN A 72 -23.48 -4.00 5.38
CA ASN A 72 -22.65 -3.73 6.54
C ASN A 72 -21.14 -3.88 6.26
N TYR A 73 -20.76 -4.43 5.11
CA TYR A 73 -19.38 -4.68 4.76
C TYR A 73 -18.88 -3.61 3.80
N ARG A 74 -17.89 -2.82 4.23
CA ARG A 74 -17.29 -1.81 3.37
C ARG A 74 -16.43 -2.49 2.30
N ALA A 75 -17.02 -2.84 1.17
CA ALA A 75 -16.34 -3.55 0.09
C ALA A 75 -15.56 -2.63 -0.86
N LEU A 76 -15.92 -1.36 -1.00
CA LEU A 76 -15.24 -0.40 -1.87
C LEU A 76 -15.01 0.96 -1.20
N HIS A 77 -13.96 1.64 -1.63
CA HIS A 77 -13.68 3.00 -1.20
C HIS A 77 -14.56 4.02 -1.93
N ASN A 78 -15.44 4.72 -1.21
CA ASN A 78 -16.18 5.91 -1.70
C ASN A 78 -17.04 5.69 -2.97
N THR A 79 -17.25 4.44 -3.40
CA THR A 79 -18.01 4.04 -4.59
C THR A 79 -18.80 2.76 -4.32
N SER A 80 -19.36 2.62 -3.10
CA SER A 80 -20.39 1.63 -2.82
C SER A 80 -21.71 2.08 -3.45
N SER A 81 -21.74 2.14 -4.80
CA SER A 81 -22.99 2.19 -5.53
C SER A 81 -23.67 0.84 -5.35
N LYS A 82 -25.00 0.83 -5.21
CA LYS A 82 -25.81 -0.39 -5.18
C LYS A 82 -25.51 -1.32 -6.36
N LYS A 83 -25.21 -0.74 -7.53
CA LYS A 83 -24.78 -1.47 -8.72
C LYS A 83 -23.49 -2.27 -8.47
N ASN A 84 -22.50 -1.65 -7.83
CA ASN A 84 -21.22 -2.31 -7.53
C ASN A 84 -21.40 -3.41 -6.49
N GLU A 85 -22.28 -3.22 -5.51
CA GLU A 85 -22.61 -4.27 -4.53
C GLU A 85 -23.18 -5.51 -5.22
N LEU A 86 -24.13 -5.33 -6.15
CA LEU A 86 -24.68 -6.44 -6.93
C LEU A 86 -23.62 -7.17 -7.76
N GLU A 87 -22.71 -6.42 -8.39
CA GLU A 87 -21.59 -7.02 -9.15
C GLU A 87 -20.63 -7.79 -8.24
N ILE A 88 -20.33 -7.29 -7.05
CA ILE A 88 -19.48 -7.97 -6.06
C ILE A 88 -20.16 -9.24 -5.56
N LEU A 89 -21.46 -9.21 -5.29
CA LEU A 89 -22.22 -10.39 -4.88
C LEU A 89 -22.21 -11.48 -5.95
N GLU A 90 -22.43 -11.09 -7.20
CA GLU A 90 -22.37 -12.02 -8.33
C GLU A 90 -20.98 -12.64 -8.46
N GLU A 91 -19.93 -11.84 -8.32
CA GLU A 91 -18.57 -12.35 -8.40
C GLU A 91 -18.21 -13.23 -7.19
N HIS A 92 -18.68 -12.89 -5.99
CA HIS A 92 -18.48 -13.69 -4.78
C HIS A 92 -19.18 -15.06 -4.88
N ARG A 93 -20.38 -15.13 -5.47
CA ARG A 93 -21.06 -16.41 -5.72
C ARG A 93 -20.26 -17.37 -6.61
N LYS A 94 -19.38 -16.86 -7.47
CA LYS A 94 -18.52 -17.70 -8.33
C LYS A 94 -17.33 -18.29 -7.58
N LEU A 95 -17.08 -17.82 -6.35
CA LEU A 95 -15.96 -18.26 -5.50
C LEU A 95 -16.35 -19.38 -4.54
N GLU A 96 -17.54 -19.96 -4.68
CA GLU A 96 -18.01 -21.05 -3.84
C GLU A 96 -17.00 -22.22 -3.81
N GLY A 97 -16.61 -22.64 -2.61
CA GLY A 97 -15.65 -23.72 -2.39
C GLY A 97 -14.18 -23.32 -2.65
N VAL A 98 -13.90 -22.07 -3.01
CA VAL A 98 -12.53 -21.56 -3.12
C VAL A 98 -11.97 -21.37 -1.72
N LEU A 99 -10.82 -21.99 -1.44
CA LEU A 99 -10.19 -21.90 -0.13
C LEU A 99 -9.72 -20.45 0.15
N PRO A 100 -9.78 -19.97 1.41
CA PRO A 100 -9.30 -18.64 1.77
C PRO A 100 -7.84 -18.40 1.36
N SER A 101 -6.99 -19.43 1.39
CA SER A 101 -5.60 -19.34 0.93
C SER A 101 -5.48 -19.09 -0.58
N GLU A 102 -6.35 -19.67 -1.38
CA GLU A 102 -6.38 -19.50 -2.84
C GLU A 102 -6.97 -18.14 -3.22
N ALA A 103 -8.07 -17.75 -2.58
CA ALA A 103 -8.65 -16.42 -2.74
C ALA A 103 -7.65 -15.31 -2.37
N ALA A 104 -6.92 -15.47 -1.26
CA ALA A 104 -5.87 -14.52 -0.86
C ALA A 104 -4.71 -14.46 -1.88
N ALA A 105 -4.29 -15.60 -2.42
CA ALA A 105 -3.23 -15.65 -3.43
C ALA A 105 -3.65 -14.93 -4.72
N GLU A 106 -4.90 -15.11 -5.15
CA GLU A 106 -5.43 -14.48 -6.35
C GLU A 106 -5.62 -12.97 -6.18
N ALA A 107 -6.08 -12.52 -5.00
CA ALA A 107 -6.15 -11.11 -4.65
C ALA A 107 -4.75 -10.45 -4.72
N ILE A 108 -3.72 -11.10 -4.16
CA ILE A 108 -2.33 -10.62 -4.26
C ILE A 108 -1.90 -10.53 -5.73
N ARG A 109 -2.17 -11.57 -6.53
CA ARG A 109 -1.79 -11.62 -7.95
C ARG A 109 -2.40 -10.47 -8.75
N ILE A 110 -3.67 -10.15 -8.52
CA ILE A 110 -4.35 -9.04 -9.19
C ILE A 110 -3.75 -7.70 -8.72
N ALA A 111 -3.54 -7.52 -7.40
CA ALA A 111 -3.02 -6.29 -6.83
C ALA A 111 -1.60 -5.97 -7.31
N LEU A 112 -0.73 -6.97 -7.46
CA LEU A 112 0.66 -6.79 -7.91
C LEU A 112 0.77 -6.24 -9.35
N ARG A 113 -0.27 -6.43 -10.17
CA ARG A 113 -0.31 -5.94 -11.55
C ARG A 113 -0.72 -4.46 -11.65
N GLN A 114 -1.20 -3.88 -10.56
CA GLN A 114 -1.71 -2.51 -10.55
C GLN A 114 -0.59 -1.49 -10.44
N LEU A 115 -0.69 -0.40 -11.20
CA LEU A 115 0.37 0.63 -11.27
C LEU A 115 0.55 1.41 -9.97
N SER A 116 -0.45 1.41 -9.09
CA SER A 116 -0.41 2.04 -7.78
C SER A 116 0.01 1.06 -6.66
N TYR A 117 0.43 -0.16 -7.00
CA TYR A 117 0.88 -1.14 -6.01
C TYR A 117 2.06 -0.59 -5.19
N GLY A 118 1.92 -0.64 -3.87
CA GLY A 118 2.93 -0.13 -2.93
C GLY A 118 3.10 1.39 -2.94
N LEU A 119 2.22 2.13 -3.61
CA LEU A 119 2.29 3.58 -3.73
C LEU A 119 1.69 4.25 -2.48
N GLU A 120 2.48 5.11 -1.84
CA GLU A 120 1.97 6.09 -0.88
C GLU A 120 1.89 7.47 -1.56
N PRO A 121 0.68 8.02 -1.80
CA PRO A 121 0.52 9.25 -2.55
C PRO A 121 0.71 10.50 -1.69
N PHE A 122 1.59 11.40 -2.15
CA PHE A 122 1.80 12.74 -1.64
C PHE A 122 1.17 13.76 -2.58
N LYS A 123 0.24 14.56 -2.07
CA LYS A 123 -0.34 15.67 -2.82
C LYS A 123 0.68 16.81 -2.95
N VAL A 124 1.03 17.15 -4.18
CA VAL A 124 2.03 18.17 -4.51
C VAL A 124 1.58 19.05 -5.68
N LEU A 125 2.23 20.20 -5.86
CA LEU A 125 2.01 21.13 -6.96
C LEU A 125 3.24 21.19 -7.88
N PRO A 126 3.16 20.74 -9.14
CA PRO A 126 4.28 20.82 -10.08
C PRO A 126 4.60 22.28 -10.44
N THR A 127 5.82 22.77 -10.23
CA THR A 127 6.15 24.20 -10.44
C THR A 127 6.42 24.57 -11.91
N LYS A 128 6.64 23.57 -12.78
CA LYS A 128 6.99 23.77 -14.21
C LYS A 128 5.86 24.40 -15.05
N ARG A 129 4.60 24.37 -14.58
CA ARG A 129 3.44 24.89 -15.33
C ARG A 129 2.84 26.11 -14.64
N ARG A 130 2.68 27.22 -15.37
CA ARG A 130 2.14 28.50 -14.89
C ARG A 130 0.76 28.41 -14.22
N ASN A 131 -0.03 27.37 -14.55
CA ASN A 131 -1.33 27.03 -13.95
C ASN A 131 -1.35 25.54 -13.52
N SER A 132 -0.39 25.12 -12.71
CA SER A 132 -0.26 23.73 -12.28
C SER A 132 -1.43 23.30 -11.39
N ARG A 133 -2.12 22.22 -11.78
CA ARG A 133 -3.10 21.55 -10.91
C ARG A 133 -2.37 20.66 -9.90
N PRO A 134 -2.93 20.46 -8.69
CA PRO A 134 -2.39 19.48 -7.76
C PRO A 134 -2.34 18.10 -8.41
N VAL A 135 -1.23 17.41 -8.20
CA VAL A 135 -1.01 16.01 -8.59
C VAL A 135 -0.66 15.19 -7.36
N HIS A 136 -0.71 13.88 -7.48
CA HIS A 136 -0.17 12.98 -6.47
C HIS A 136 1.12 12.38 -6.98
N ILE A 137 2.17 12.39 -6.16
CA ILE A 137 3.40 11.65 -6.46
C ILE A 137 3.58 10.56 -5.41
N GLY A 138 4.16 9.44 -5.79
CA GLY A 138 4.52 8.41 -4.82
C GLY A 138 5.68 7.56 -5.30
N LEU A 139 6.24 6.79 -4.37
CA LEU A 139 7.41 5.97 -4.60
C LEU A 139 6.97 4.53 -4.83
N THR A 140 7.36 3.95 -5.96
CA THR A 140 7.01 2.58 -6.37
C THR A 140 8.26 1.72 -6.47
N HIS A 141 8.10 0.41 -6.72
CA HIS A 141 9.26 -0.44 -6.98
C HIS A 141 10.02 -0.07 -8.28
N GLU A 142 9.35 0.56 -9.24
CA GLU A 142 9.96 0.99 -10.51
C GLU A 142 10.66 2.36 -10.42
N GLY A 143 10.17 3.25 -9.56
CA GLY A 143 10.52 4.67 -9.61
C GLY A 143 9.59 5.61 -8.85
N VAL A 144 9.75 6.91 -9.10
CA VAL A 144 8.84 7.95 -8.63
C VAL A 144 7.70 8.10 -9.65
N ALA A 145 6.47 7.79 -9.25
CA ALA A 145 5.29 7.85 -10.11
C ALA A 145 4.47 9.12 -9.83
N GLU A 146 4.04 9.80 -10.88
CA GLU A 146 3.10 10.92 -10.85
C GLU A 146 1.71 10.46 -11.32
N PHE A 147 0.68 10.83 -10.57
CA PHE A 147 -0.72 10.52 -10.81
C PHE A 147 -1.56 11.79 -10.89
N PHE A 148 -2.42 11.83 -11.91
CA PHE A 148 -3.48 12.82 -12.04
C PHE A 148 -4.83 12.11 -11.91
N GLY A 149 -5.51 12.28 -10.78
CA GLY A 149 -6.63 11.42 -10.40
C GLY A 149 -6.16 9.97 -10.33
N SER A 150 -6.93 9.04 -10.90
CA SER A 150 -6.62 7.61 -10.96
C SER A 150 -5.61 7.22 -12.06
N LYS A 151 -5.17 8.15 -12.92
CA LYS A 151 -4.29 7.84 -14.05
C LYS A 151 -2.84 8.18 -13.74
N ARG A 152 -1.94 7.20 -13.95
CA ARG A 152 -0.48 7.43 -13.93
C ARG A 152 -0.11 8.32 -15.11
N ALA A 153 0.32 9.55 -14.82
CA ALA A 153 0.71 10.55 -15.81
C ALA A 153 2.18 10.41 -16.20
N HIS A 154 3.06 10.11 -15.23
CA HIS A 154 4.49 9.94 -15.47
C HIS A 154 5.10 8.91 -14.49
N LEU A 155 6.22 8.32 -14.88
CA LEU A 155 7.06 7.46 -14.06
C LEU A 155 8.51 7.82 -14.35
N PHE A 156 9.22 8.30 -13.33
CA PHE A 156 10.68 8.49 -13.36
C PHE A 156 11.32 7.23 -12.81
N LYS A 157 11.93 6.43 -13.69
CA LYS A 157 12.52 5.15 -13.26
C LYS A 157 13.74 5.39 -12.38
N TRP A 158 14.02 4.46 -11.46
CA TRP A 158 15.21 4.57 -10.61
C TRP A 158 16.52 4.72 -11.39
N ALA A 159 16.62 4.10 -12.57
CA ALA A 159 17.77 4.19 -13.46
C ALA A 159 17.93 5.56 -14.15
N GLU A 160 16.86 6.36 -14.24
CA GLU A 160 16.86 7.69 -14.87
C GLU A 160 17.11 8.81 -13.86
N ILE A 161 17.06 8.48 -12.57
CA ILE A 161 17.23 9.44 -11.48
C ILE A 161 18.64 9.29 -10.94
N ASP A 162 19.52 10.27 -11.15
CA ASP A 162 20.86 10.23 -10.56
C ASP A 162 20.84 10.59 -9.07
N GLN A 163 20.19 11.70 -8.73
CA GLN A 163 20.15 12.27 -7.38
C GLN A 163 18.80 12.94 -7.09
N PHE A 164 18.42 12.94 -5.83
CA PHE A 164 17.25 13.68 -5.32
C PHE A 164 17.71 14.96 -4.62
N PHE A 165 17.00 16.06 -4.85
CA PHE A 165 17.21 17.33 -4.14
C PHE A 165 15.93 17.76 -3.43
N TYR A 166 16.09 18.54 -2.35
CA TYR A 166 14.98 19.28 -1.76
C TYR A 166 15.43 20.68 -1.35
N SER A 167 14.56 21.67 -1.54
CA SER A 167 14.81 23.05 -1.14
C SER A 167 13.54 23.70 -0.63
N GLY A 168 13.55 24.15 0.63
CA GLY A 168 12.36 24.71 1.26
C GLY A 168 11.19 23.72 1.27
N LYS A 169 10.13 24.02 0.50
CA LYS A 169 8.95 23.14 0.36
C LYS A 169 9.00 22.28 -0.90
N ASN A 170 10.08 22.33 -1.66
CA ASN A 170 10.14 21.74 -2.99
C ASN A 170 10.97 20.46 -2.97
N PHE A 171 10.44 19.41 -3.59
CA PHE A 171 11.10 18.14 -3.86
C PHE A 171 11.42 18.03 -5.35
N ILE A 172 12.61 17.56 -5.68
CA ILE A 172 13.11 17.54 -7.06
C ILE A 172 13.74 16.17 -7.33
N PRO A 173 13.05 15.28 -8.09
CA PRO A 173 13.55 13.94 -8.37
C PRO A 173 14.66 13.86 -9.45
N ALA A 174 15.11 14.97 -10.02
CA ALA A 174 16.31 15.08 -10.85
C ALA A 174 16.61 16.55 -11.18
N HIS A 175 17.84 16.88 -11.58
CA HIS A 175 18.31 18.28 -11.69
C HIS A 175 17.53 19.14 -12.71
N GLU A 176 16.78 18.57 -13.66
CA GLU A 176 16.07 19.33 -14.71
C GLU A 176 14.61 18.90 -14.94
N ILE A 177 14.11 17.94 -14.15
CA ILE A 177 13.02 17.09 -14.61
C ILE A 177 11.62 17.60 -14.26
N THR A 178 11.34 18.03 -13.03
CA THR A 178 10.17 18.82 -12.60
C THR A 178 10.30 19.03 -11.10
N GLU A 179 10.08 20.24 -10.61
CA GLU A 179 10.06 20.52 -9.18
C GLU A 179 8.63 20.39 -8.63
N TYR A 180 8.49 19.73 -7.49
CA TYR A 180 7.23 19.44 -6.83
C TYR A 180 7.13 20.21 -5.52
N LYS A 181 6.23 21.19 -5.44
CA LYS A 181 5.97 21.93 -4.22
C LYS A 181 5.05 21.15 -3.30
N CYS A 182 5.58 20.73 -2.16
CA CYS A 182 4.88 20.07 -1.07
C CYS A 182 4.13 21.09 -0.18
N GLU A 183 3.24 20.60 0.68
CA GLU A 183 2.50 21.42 1.65
C GLU A 183 3.43 22.07 2.68
N SER A 184 4.46 21.34 3.12
CA SER A 184 5.42 21.78 4.13
C SER A 184 6.85 21.35 3.80
N ARG A 185 7.83 22.01 4.43
CA ARG A 185 9.26 21.64 4.35
C ARG A 185 9.52 20.25 4.94
N ALA A 186 8.77 19.88 5.99
CA ALA A 186 8.90 18.57 6.62
C ALA A 186 8.56 17.46 5.61
N ILE A 187 7.44 17.59 4.89
CA ILE A 187 7.01 16.62 3.88
C ILE A 187 8.04 16.52 2.74
N ALA A 188 8.57 17.65 2.25
CA ALA A 188 9.59 17.64 1.20
C ALA A 188 10.87 16.91 1.65
N SER A 189 11.30 17.14 2.89
CA SER A 189 12.48 16.49 3.47
C SER A 189 12.26 14.99 3.70
N GLU A 190 11.08 14.58 4.16
CA GLU A 190 10.74 13.17 4.37
C GLU A 190 10.64 12.43 3.04
N LEU A 191 9.95 13.01 2.06
CA LEU A 191 9.84 12.43 0.72
C LEU A 191 11.22 12.23 0.07
N TRP A 192 12.13 13.18 0.26
CA TRP A 192 13.52 13.04 -0.17
C TRP A 192 14.22 11.85 0.51
N SER A 193 14.12 11.72 1.84
CA SER A 193 14.71 10.60 2.60
C SER A 193 14.15 9.26 2.10
N TRP A 194 12.83 9.15 1.98
CA TRP A 194 12.16 7.92 1.53
C TRP A 194 12.49 7.56 0.08
N ALA A 195 12.66 8.55 -0.79
CA ALA A 195 13.06 8.33 -2.18
C ALA A 195 14.49 7.79 -2.27
N LEU A 196 15.40 8.34 -1.46
CA LEU A 196 16.78 7.87 -1.38
C LEU A 196 16.84 6.43 -0.86
N GLU A 197 16.18 6.14 0.26
CA GLU A 197 16.11 4.79 0.85
C GLU A 197 15.54 3.77 -0.13
N ARG A 198 14.45 4.09 -0.82
CA ARG A 198 13.83 3.20 -1.81
C ARG A 198 14.71 2.98 -3.04
N LYS A 199 15.33 4.02 -3.58
CA LYS A 199 16.26 3.87 -4.70
C LYS A 199 17.40 2.92 -4.30
N LEU A 200 18.04 3.16 -3.15
CA LEU A 200 19.10 2.29 -2.64
C LEU A 200 18.63 0.84 -2.51
N PHE A 201 17.45 0.63 -1.93
CA PHE A 201 16.88 -0.70 -1.76
C PHE A 201 16.67 -1.45 -3.09
N PHE A 202 16.25 -0.77 -4.17
CA PHE A 202 15.96 -1.40 -5.45
C PHE A 202 17.14 -1.43 -6.44
N THR A 203 18.17 -0.60 -6.25
CA THR A 203 19.28 -0.48 -7.21
C THR A 203 20.65 -0.92 -6.67
N LEU A 204 20.80 -1.15 -5.36
CA LEU A 204 22.09 -1.62 -4.83
C LEU A 204 22.32 -3.09 -5.18
N ASP A 205 23.36 -3.34 -5.98
CA ASP A 205 23.91 -4.68 -6.18
C ASP A 205 24.71 -5.10 -4.94
N ILE A 206 24.11 -6.00 -4.14
CA ILE A 206 24.71 -6.52 -2.90
C ILE A 206 26.04 -7.26 -3.17
N THR A 207 26.30 -7.67 -4.41
CA THR A 207 27.50 -8.44 -4.78
C THR A 207 28.80 -7.63 -4.78
N ASN A 208 28.75 -6.29 -4.81
CA ASN A 208 29.94 -5.44 -4.94
C ASN A 208 30.27 -4.60 -3.70
N ALA A 209 29.54 -4.77 -2.59
CA ALA A 209 29.67 -3.88 -1.43
C ALA A 209 29.81 -4.62 -0.09
N ILE A 210 31.00 -5.12 0.24
CA ILE A 210 31.46 -5.29 1.64
C ILE A 210 32.97 -4.95 1.70
N PRO A 211 33.39 -3.96 2.51
CA PRO A 211 33.74 -4.22 3.92
C PRO A 211 32.84 -3.44 4.91
N THR A 212 32.29 -4.13 5.91
CA THR A 212 31.55 -3.57 7.05
C THR A 212 32.50 -3.00 8.12
N PRO A 213 32.07 -2.18 9.12
CA PRO A 213 30.91 -1.27 9.25
C PRO A 213 31.33 0.19 9.66
N PRO A 214 30.42 1.20 9.70
CA PRO A 214 29.42 1.35 10.77
C PRO A 214 28.01 1.53 10.17
N PHE A 215 27.47 0.48 9.56
CA PHE A 215 26.04 0.38 9.27
C PHE A 215 25.30 -0.06 10.54
N CYS A 216 25.27 0.78 11.58
CA CYS A 216 24.47 0.48 12.79
C CYS A 216 23.99 1.69 13.59
N THR A 217 24.18 2.93 13.13
CA THR A 217 23.75 4.13 13.88
C THR A 217 22.58 4.90 13.26
N LEU A 218 22.01 4.45 12.13
CA LEU A 218 20.82 5.06 11.51
C LEU A 218 19.51 4.31 11.79
N PHE A 219 19.54 3.14 12.44
CA PHE A 219 18.35 2.44 12.91
C PHE A 219 17.96 2.79 14.36
N SER A 220 18.27 4.02 14.79
CA SER A 220 17.81 4.52 16.08
C SER A 220 16.66 5.50 15.87
N ASN A 221 15.45 4.99 16.13
CA ASN A 221 14.22 5.73 16.35
C ASN A 221 13.69 6.56 15.17
N LYS A 222 13.08 5.86 14.20
CA LYS A 222 11.90 6.31 13.44
C LYS A 222 11.25 5.11 12.74
N PHE A 223 10.73 4.18 13.56
CA PHE A 223 9.73 3.22 13.09
C PHE A 223 8.46 4.02 12.78
N CYS A 224 8.24 4.34 11.51
CA CYS A 224 6.92 4.70 11.02
C CYS A 224 6.38 3.46 10.32
N MET A 225 5.25 2.99 10.83
CA MET A 225 4.60 1.70 10.59
C MET A 225 4.07 1.54 9.15
N PHE A 226 4.95 1.62 8.17
CA PHE A 226 4.84 1.12 6.79
C PHE A 226 5.86 -0.03 6.54
N ASP A 227 6.63 -0.39 7.56
CA ASP A 227 7.74 -1.35 7.59
C ASP A 227 7.36 -2.84 7.65
N PHE A 228 6.42 -3.30 6.81
CA PHE A 228 6.40 -4.72 6.41
C PHE A 228 6.61 -4.89 4.91
N GLY A 229 6.18 -3.93 4.09
CA GLY A 229 6.38 -3.96 2.63
C GLY A 229 7.85 -3.85 2.20
N HIS A 230 8.70 -3.23 3.00
CA HIS A 230 10.14 -3.05 2.69
C HIS A 230 10.99 -4.30 3.00
N PHE A 231 10.60 -5.13 3.96
CA PHE A 231 11.24 -6.43 4.18
C PHE A 231 10.86 -7.47 3.08
N LEU A 232 9.78 -7.20 2.35
CA LEU A 232 9.10 -8.14 1.44
C LEU A 232 9.77 -8.29 0.06
N PHE A 233 10.68 -7.40 -0.34
CA PHE A 233 11.40 -7.52 -1.62
C PHE A 233 12.79 -8.17 -1.47
N ALA A 234 13.44 -8.03 -0.31
CA ALA A 234 14.83 -8.47 -0.11
C ALA A 234 15.01 -9.99 -0.01
N THR A 235 13.95 -10.77 0.22
CA THR A 235 14.07 -12.22 0.44
C THR A 235 13.89 -13.08 -0.81
N ASN A 236 13.71 -12.48 -2.00
CA ASN A 236 13.62 -13.21 -3.27
C ASN A 236 14.98 -13.47 -3.96
N PHE A 237 16.09 -12.96 -3.40
CA PHE A 237 17.44 -13.22 -3.92
C PHE A 237 18.40 -13.56 -2.77
N GLY A 238 18.54 -14.86 -2.46
CA GLY A 238 19.74 -15.43 -1.83
C GLY A 238 19.79 -15.53 -0.29
N GLY A 239 19.91 -16.77 0.21
CA GLY A 239 20.73 -17.17 1.38
C GLY A 239 20.42 -16.61 2.77
N PHE A 240 19.67 -17.36 3.59
CA PHE A 240 19.49 -17.12 5.03
C PHE A 240 20.62 -17.80 5.85
N GLU A 241 21.66 -17.08 6.26
CA GLU A 241 22.50 -17.50 7.42
C GLU A 241 22.71 -16.40 8.48
N GLU A 242 22.46 -15.11 8.22
CA GLU A 242 22.89 -14.05 9.16
C GLU A 242 21.86 -13.57 10.21
N ILE A 243 20.60 -14.02 10.17
CA ILE A 243 19.57 -13.51 11.11
C ILE A 243 19.74 -14.09 12.54
N GLY A 244 20.55 -15.13 12.72
CA GLY A 244 20.82 -15.74 14.03
C GLY A 244 21.65 -14.88 15.00
N LEU A 245 22.35 -13.84 14.53
CA LEU A 245 23.21 -13.01 15.38
C LEU A 245 22.47 -11.87 16.11
N LEU A 246 21.37 -11.36 15.54
CA LEU A 246 20.70 -10.15 16.05
C LEU A 246 19.93 -10.39 17.36
N CYS A 247 19.46 -11.61 17.63
CA CYS A 247 18.76 -11.91 18.89
C CYS A 247 19.69 -12.11 20.10
N ARG A 248 21.02 -12.02 19.95
CA ARG A 248 21.96 -12.28 21.06
C ARG A 248 22.58 -11.05 21.71
N LEU A 249 22.34 -9.84 21.19
CA LEU A 249 22.95 -8.60 21.69
C LEU A 249 22.06 -7.75 22.60
N GLU A 250 20.81 -8.16 22.85
CA GLU A 250 19.83 -7.42 23.65
C GLU A 250 20.09 -7.45 25.19
N LYS A 251 21.29 -7.86 25.64
CA LYS A 251 21.63 -7.99 27.07
C LYS A 251 22.82 -7.17 27.56
N SER A 252 23.31 -6.16 26.83
CA SER A 252 24.34 -5.25 27.36
C SER A 252 23.79 -3.86 27.71
N SER A 253 23.89 -3.54 28.99
CA SER A 253 23.32 -2.42 29.75
C SER A 253 24.03 -1.06 29.58
N LEU A 254 24.21 -0.57 28.35
CA LEU A 254 24.97 0.67 28.11
C LEU A 254 24.35 1.62 27.06
N VAL A 255 23.12 2.10 27.27
CA VAL A 255 22.67 3.35 26.61
C VAL A 255 21.67 4.09 27.52
N LYS A 256 21.99 5.33 27.91
CA LYS A 256 21.07 6.22 28.64
C LYS A 256 20.13 6.94 27.65
N PRO A 257 18.85 7.13 27.99
CA PRO A 257 17.85 7.69 27.08
C PRO A 257 17.99 9.21 26.91
N ILE A 258 18.01 9.67 25.66
CA ILE A 258 17.81 11.09 25.34
C ILE A 258 16.30 11.32 25.24
N THR A 259 15.77 12.11 26.17
CA THR A 259 14.38 12.57 26.18
C THR A 259 14.19 13.65 25.11
N THR A 260 13.55 13.31 24.00
CA THR A 260 12.92 14.31 23.13
C THR A 260 11.47 13.92 22.92
N LYS A 261 10.57 14.76 23.44
CA LYS A 261 9.12 14.58 23.33
C LYS A 261 8.70 14.74 21.86
N TYR A 262 8.53 13.64 21.14
CA TYR A 262 7.87 13.65 19.84
C TYR A 262 6.39 13.33 20.03
N LYS A 263 5.53 14.30 19.70
CA LYS A 263 4.09 14.06 19.54
C LYS A 263 3.92 13.15 18.32
N LEU A 264 3.46 11.92 18.56
CA LEU A 264 2.91 11.01 17.56
C LEU A 264 1.76 11.73 16.83
N PHE A 265 2.04 12.27 15.64
CA PHE A 265 1.00 12.80 14.78
C PHE A 265 0.39 11.63 14.01
N SER A 266 -0.57 10.95 14.64
CA SER A 266 -1.51 10.07 13.94
C SER A 266 -2.39 10.94 13.06
N ARG A 267 -1.97 11.16 11.81
CA ARG A 267 -2.78 11.81 10.79
C ARG A 267 -3.47 10.72 9.98
N ARG A 268 -4.71 10.40 10.38
CA ARG A 268 -5.71 9.78 9.50
C ARG A 268 -5.99 10.76 8.35
N HIS A 269 -5.17 10.72 7.32
CA HIS A 269 -5.52 11.31 6.04
C HIS A 269 -6.15 10.19 5.20
N THR A 270 -7.47 10.20 5.13
CA THR A 270 -8.22 9.42 4.14
C THR A 270 -7.88 10.04 2.78
N PHE A 271 -7.00 9.40 2.01
CA PHE A 271 -6.56 9.90 0.71
C PHE A 271 -7.52 9.43 -0.36
N THR A 272 -8.33 10.34 -0.88
CA THR A 272 -9.25 10.09 -1.99
C THR A 272 -8.59 10.55 -3.28
N PHE A 273 -8.32 9.64 -4.21
CA PHE A 273 -8.17 10.01 -5.61
C PHE A 273 -9.58 10.35 -6.11
N ALA A 274 -9.91 11.64 -6.13
CA ALA A 274 -11.12 12.15 -6.78
C ALA A 274 -10.96 12.12 -8.31
#